data_AF-A0A819Y7F3-F1
#
_entry.id   AF-A0A819Y7F3-F1
#
_cell.length_a   1.000
_cell.length_b   1.000
_cell.length_c   1.000
_cell.angle_alpha   90.00
_cell.angle_beta   90.00
_cell.angle_gamma   90.00
#
_symmetry.space_group_name_H-M   'P 1'
#
loop_
_entity.id
_entity.type
_entity.pdbx_description
1 polymer ?
#
loop_
_entity_poly.entity_id
_entity_poly.type
_entity_poly.pdbx_seq_one_letter_code
_entity_poly.pdbx_strand_id
1 'polypeptide(L)'
;TECRQNVDSFASYNRTKQFNTIFETGIWGSPESRSGPGSTLEGAFDWIKHLRWLFQRFNIRSMADIPCGDTYWQFSVREINTIEALYFGGDISTRVITQNRRLYGLGHNNKLFHYWDLVSCPVPTFTFKNSTHELKGKSIIFIVPVVFLRNSLKNEMQTQYYG
;
A
#
# COMPACT_ATOMS: atom_id res chain seq x y z
N THR A 1 12.55 11.11 2.99
CA THR A 1 13.41 10.64 1.88
C THR A 1 12.53 10.53 0.66
N GLU A 2 12.90 11.16 -0.46
CA GLU A 2 12.14 11.04 -1.71
C GLU A 2 12.82 9.99 -2.59
N CYS A 3 12.03 9.06 -3.15
CA CYS A 3 12.46 8.23 -4.27
C CYS A 3 12.66 9.18 -5.46
N ARG A 4 13.89 9.68 -5.64
CA ARG A 4 14.18 10.60 -6.74
C ARG A 4 13.85 9.88 -8.04
N GLN A 5 13.11 10.55 -8.92
CA GLN A 5 12.90 10.08 -10.30
C GLN A 5 14.22 9.90 -11.09
N ASN A 6 15.36 10.32 -10.53
CA ASN A 6 16.71 10.06 -11.03
C ASN A 6 17.21 8.67 -10.64
N VAL A 7 16.53 7.63 -11.10
CA VAL A 7 17.19 6.35 -11.29
C VAL A 7 17.57 6.28 -12.77
N ASP A 8 18.67 6.94 -13.13
CA ASP A 8 19.36 6.77 -14.43
C ASP A 8 19.91 5.35 -14.62
N SER A 9 19.44 4.37 -13.85
CA SER A 9 19.64 2.97 -14.17
C SER A 9 18.61 2.58 -15.24
N PHE A 10 19.12 2.16 -16.39
CA PHE A 10 18.34 1.56 -17.47
C PHE A 10 17.32 0.50 -16.96
N ALA A 11 17.65 -0.20 -15.88
CA ALA A 11 16.78 -1.18 -15.24
C ALA A 11 15.50 -0.58 -14.63
N SER A 12 15.59 0.51 -13.87
CA SER A 12 14.42 1.17 -13.25
C SER A 12 13.50 1.80 -14.31
N TYR A 13 14.11 2.43 -15.33
CA TYR A 13 13.37 2.92 -16.49
C TYR A 13 12.58 1.81 -17.19
N ASN A 14 13.21 0.65 -17.45
CA ASN A 14 12.55 -0.48 -18.10
C ASN A 14 11.40 -1.05 -17.27
N ARG A 15 11.58 -1.20 -15.95
CA ARG A 15 10.49 -1.63 -15.06
C ARG A 15 9.33 -0.64 -15.10
N THR A 16 9.61 0.66 -14.96
CA THR A 16 8.60 1.72 -15.05
C THR A 16 7.82 1.65 -16.35
N LYS A 17 8.53 1.53 -17.48
CA LYS A 17 7.92 1.40 -18.81
C LYS A 17 7.02 0.16 -18.90
N GLN A 18 7.50 -0.99 -18.43
CA GLN A 18 6.75 -2.24 -18.45
C GLN A 18 5.46 -2.15 -17.63
N PHE A 19 5.53 -1.67 -16.39
CA PHE A 19 4.34 -1.55 -15.53
C PHE A 19 3.38 -0.45 -16.00
N ASN A 20 3.88 0.62 -16.62
CA ASN A 20 3.03 1.58 -17.31
C ASN A 20 2.25 0.93 -18.45
N THR A 21 2.91 0.16 -19.31
CA THR A 21 2.24 -0.56 -20.40
C THR A 21 1.20 -1.55 -19.86
N ILE A 22 1.54 -2.32 -18.83
CA ILE A 22 0.60 -3.26 -18.18
C ILE A 22 -0.66 -2.51 -17.71
N PHE A 23 -0.48 -1.39 -17.00
CA PHE A 23 -1.57 -0.62 -16.45
C PHE A 23 -2.43 0.07 -17.52
N GLU A 24 -1.79 0.64 -18.55
CA GLU A 24 -2.49 1.34 -19.64
C GLU A 24 -3.30 0.38 -20.52
N THR A 25 -2.71 -0.78 -20.84
CA THR A 25 -3.35 -1.79 -21.68
C THR A 25 -4.36 -2.65 -20.91
N GLY A 26 -4.29 -2.66 -19.58
CA GLY A 26 -5.13 -3.52 -18.76
C GLY A 26 -4.87 -5.01 -19.01
N ILE A 27 -3.66 -5.38 -19.45
CA ILE A 27 -3.33 -6.74 -19.91
C ILE A 27 -3.54 -7.82 -18.85
N TRP A 28 -3.55 -7.45 -17.56
CA TRP A 28 -3.90 -8.37 -16.47
C TRP A 28 -5.38 -8.80 -16.48
N GLY A 29 -6.24 -8.16 -17.28
CA GLY A 29 -7.56 -8.70 -17.64
C GLY A 29 -8.59 -8.71 -16.52
N SER A 30 -8.45 -7.87 -15.50
CA SER A 30 -9.43 -7.74 -14.43
C SER A 30 -10.39 -6.57 -14.70
N PRO A 31 -11.73 -6.80 -14.67
CA PRO A 31 -12.71 -5.75 -14.95
C PRO A 31 -12.83 -4.72 -13.83
N GLU A 32 -12.53 -5.10 -12.58
CA GLU A 32 -12.69 -4.26 -11.40
C GLU A 32 -11.43 -3.42 -11.10
N SER A 33 -10.25 -3.98 -11.37
CA SER A 33 -8.96 -3.37 -11.04
C SER A 33 -7.95 -3.59 -12.15
N ARG A 34 -7.30 -2.52 -12.58
CA ARG A 34 -6.19 -2.58 -13.53
C ARG A 34 -4.92 -3.17 -12.91
N SER A 35 -4.89 -3.36 -11.60
CA SER A 35 -3.84 -4.06 -10.87
C SER A 35 -3.99 -5.60 -10.91
N GLY A 36 -5.01 -6.11 -11.60
CA GLY A 36 -5.16 -7.52 -11.94
C GLY A 36 -6.11 -8.30 -11.02
N PRO A 37 -6.28 -9.61 -11.23
CA PRO A 37 -7.28 -10.41 -10.52
C PRO A 37 -7.06 -10.48 -9.00
N GLY A 38 -5.80 -10.48 -8.56
CA GLY A 38 -5.46 -10.44 -7.13
C GLY A 38 -5.81 -9.13 -6.43
N SER A 39 -6.12 -8.08 -7.19
CA SER A 39 -6.54 -6.76 -6.68
C SER A 39 -8.05 -6.54 -6.72
N THR A 40 -8.82 -7.57 -7.10
CA THR A 40 -10.29 -7.59 -6.94
C THR A 40 -10.66 -7.75 -5.47
N LEU A 41 -11.91 -7.48 -5.11
CA LEU A 41 -12.37 -7.70 -3.72
C LEU A 41 -12.34 -9.18 -3.35
N GLU A 42 -12.62 -10.06 -4.31
CA GLU A 42 -12.51 -11.51 -4.15
C GLU A 42 -11.04 -11.94 -3.98
N GLY A 43 -10.17 -11.50 -4.88
CA GLY A 43 -8.74 -11.83 -4.86
C GLY A 43 -8.01 -11.31 -3.62
N ALA A 44 -8.45 -10.19 -3.07
CA ALA A 44 -7.89 -9.58 -1.86
C ALA A 44 -8.67 -9.92 -0.58
N PHE A 45 -9.65 -10.83 -0.63
CA PHE A 45 -10.58 -11.09 0.49
C PHE A 45 -9.87 -11.36 1.82
N ASP A 46 -8.89 -12.27 1.82
CA ASP A 46 -8.14 -12.61 3.02
C ASP A 46 -7.34 -11.41 3.54
N TRP A 47 -6.72 -10.61 2.66
CA TRP A 47 -5.99 -9.40 3.05
C TRP A 47 -6.90 -8.36 3.69
N ILE A 48 -8.07 -8.13 3.10
CA ILE A 48 -9.09 -7.23 3.65
C ILE A 48 -9.45 -7.66 5.07
N LYS A 49 -9.73 -8.95 5.29
CA LYS A 49 -10.07 -9.49 6.62
C LYS A 49 -8.94 -9.27 7.64
N HIS A 50 -7.70 -9.61 7.27
CA HIS A 50 -6.55 -9.47 8.18
C HIS A 50 -6.25 -8.00 8.50
N LEU A 51 -6.28 -7.12 7.52
CA LEU A 51 -6.00 -5.70 7.74
C LEU A 51 -7.06 -5.07 8.63
N ARG A 52 -8.35 -5.36 8.44
CA ARG A 52 -9.40 -4.86 9.33
C ARG A 52 -9.17 -5.27 10.78
N TRP A 53 -8.77 -6.51 11.01
CA TRP A 53 -8.42 -6.97 12.35
C TRP A 53 -7.22 -6.21 12.94
N LEU A 54 -6.17 -5.97 12.14
CA LEU A 54 -5.01 -5.17 12.58
C LEU A 54 -5.40 -3.74 12.94
N PHE A 55 -6.21 -3.06 12.12
CA PHE A 55 -6.68 -1.70 12.39
C PHE A 55 -7.59 -1.61 13.63
N GLN A 56 -8.36 -2.66 13.94
CA GLN A 56 -9.15 -2.72 15.18
C GLN A 56 -8.29 -2.98 16.41
N ARG A 57 -7.24 -3.79 16.26
CA ARG A 57 -6.37 -4.20 17.35
C ARG A 57 -5.34 -3.12 17.72
N PHE A 58 -4.86 -2.39 16.72
CA PHE A 58 -3.80 -1.41 16.85
C PHE A 58 -4.33 -0.04 16.41
N ASN A 59 -3.96 1.02 17.12
CA ASN A 59 -4.32 2.39 16.76
C ASN A 59 -3.49 2.89 15.55
N ILE A 60 -3.67 2.26 14.39
CA ILE A 60 -2.95 2.58 13.16
C ILE A 60 -3.49 3.89 12.60
N ARG A 61 -2.67 4.95 12.69
CA ARG A 61 -3.02 6.29 12.19
C ARG A 61 -2.33 6.63 10.87
N SER A 62 -1.34 5.85 10.46
CA SER A 62 -0.61 6.05 9.20
C SER A 62 -0.23 4.72 8.56
N MET A 63 -0.20 4.68 7.23
CA MET A 63 0.12 3.50 6.42
C MET A 63 0.97 3.90 5.22
N ALA A 64 1.97 3.09 4.90
CA ALA A 64 2.66 3.11 3.61
C ALA A 64 2.33 1.83 2.84
N ASP A 65 1.81 1.98 1.63
CA ASP A 65 1.39 0.91 0.73
C ASP A 65 2.27 0.94 -0.52
N ILE A 66 3.14 -0.06 -0.69
CA ILE A 66 4.18 -0.09 -1.73
C ILE A 66 4.44 -1.54 -2.15
N PRO A 67 4.06 -1.95 -3.39
CA PRO A 67 3.35 -1.16 -4.39
C PRO A 67 1.86 -0.94 -4.06
N CYS A 68 1.31 0.26 -4.31
CA CYS A 68 -0.09 0.58 -4.00
C CYS A 68 -1.09 0.19 -5.09
N GLY A 69 -0.65 -0.01 -6.35
CA GLY A 69 -1.57 -0.25 -7.47
C GLY A 69 -2.62 0.84 -7.61
N ASP A 70 -3.79 0.51 -8.16
CA ASP A 70 -4.91 1.43 -8.35
C ASP A 70 -5.75 1.70 -7.10
N THR A 71 -5.31 1.19 -5.94
CA THR A 71 -5.96 1.34 -4.62
C THR A 71 -7.39 0.77 -4.52
N TYR A 72 -7.84 -0.01 -5.50
CA TYR A 72 -9.22 -0.48 -5.59
C TYR A 72 -9.66 -1.24 -4.33
N TRP A 73 -8.99 -2.34 -4.00
CA TRP A 73 -9.35 -3.13 -2.83
C TRP A 73 -8.93 -2.44 -1.52
N GLN A 74 -7.84 -1.66 -1.53
CA GLN A 74 -7.34 -0.98 -0.33
C GLN A 74 -8.36 0.01 0.21
N PHE A 75 -8.96 0.85 -0.65
CA PHE A 75 -9.96 1.81 -0.20
C PHE A 75 -11.38 1.25 -0.07
N SER A 76 -11.58 -0.04 -0.38
CA SER A 76 -12.74 -0.79 0.11
C SER A 76 -12.67 -1.05 1.62
N VAL A 77 -11.46 -1.07 2.20
CA VAL A 77 -11.24 -1.16 3.64
C VAL A 77 -11.48 0.22 4.25
N ARG A 78 -12.58 0.35 5.00
CA ARG A 78 -12.99 1.63 5.61
C ARG A 78 -11.86 2.26 6.42
N GLU A 79 -11.15 1.46 7.22
CA GLU A 79 -10.10 1.89 8.13
C GLU A 79 -8.88 2.48 7.37
N ILE A 80 -8.57 1.93 6.19
CA ILE A 80 -7.52 2.48 5.30
C ILE A 80 -8.06 3.73 4.59
N ASN A 81 -9.30 3.68 4.09
CA ASN A 81 -9.89 4.79 3.35
C ASN A 81 -10.06 6.05 4.21
N THR A 82 -10.37 5.88 5.49
CA THR A 82 -10.53 6.96 6.47
C THR A 82 -9.35 7.09 7.42
N ILE A 83 -8.16 6.61 7.04
CA ILE A 83 -6.97 6.69 7.90
C ILE A 83 -6.68 8.16 8.25
N GLU A 84 -6.36 8.43 9.51
CA GLU A 84 -6.37 9.79 10.03
C GLU A 84 -5.15 10.61 9.58
N ALA A 85 -3.94 10.11 9.82
CA ALA A 85 -2.72 10.89 9.69
C ALA A 85 -2.13 10.85 8.27
N LEU A 86 -1.87 9.66 7.71
CA LEU A 86 -1.23 9.54 6.40
C LEU A 86 -1.52 8.19 5.73
N TYR A 87 -1.98 8.22 4.49
CA TYR A 87 -1.83 7.12 3.55
C TYR A 87 -0.78 7.50 2.51
N PHE A 88 0.32 6.78 2.47
CA PHE A 88 1.34 6.92 1.43
C PHE A 88 1.25 5.75 0.45
N GLY A 89 0.81 6.02 -0.77
CA GLY A 89 0.85 5.07 -1.88
C GLY A 89 2.10 5.25 -2.73
N GLY A 90 2.98 4.26 -2.75
CA GLY A 90 4.13 4.19 -3.64
C GLY A 90 3.93 3.16 -4.73
N ASP A 91 4.22 3.48 -5.98
CA ASP A 91 4.18 2.51 -7.08
C ASP A 91 5.19 2.87 -8.16
N ILE A 92 5.71 1.86 -8.84
CA ILE A 92 6.66 2.03 -9.94
C ILE A 92 5.96 2.51 -11.22
N SER A 93 4.66 2.25 -11.39
CA SER A 93 3.90 2.78 -12.51
C SER A 93 3.57 4.25 -12.28
N THR A 94 4.20 5.14 -13.04
CA THR A 94 3.85 6.57 -13.03
C THR A 94 2.41 6.82 -13.51
N ARG A 95 1.84 5.90 -14.31
CA ARG A 95 0.45 5.99 -14.78
C ARG A 95 -0.56 5.75 -13.66
N VAL A 96 -0.36 4.70 -12.84
CA VAL A 96 -1.26 4.46 -11.70
C VAL A 96 -1.15 5.56 -10.65
N ILE A 97 0.06 6.06 -10.38
CA ILE A 97 0.27 7.20 -9.49
C ILE A 97 -0.46 8.45 -9.99
N THR A 98 -0.39 8.73 -11.30
CA THR A 98 -1.11 9.87 -11.90
C THR A 98 -2.62 9.70 -11.75
N GLN A 99 -3.16 8.50 -11.98
CA GLN A 99 -4.58 8.21 -11.77
C GLN A 99 -4.98 8.43 -10.31
N ASN A 100 -4.24 7.85 -9.35
CA ASN A 100 -4.59 7.96 -7.94
C ASN A 100 -4.49 9.40 -7.44
N ARG A 101 -3.49 10.17 -7.88
CA ARG A 101 -3.41 11.62 -7.61
C ARG A 101 -4.62 12.37 -8.16
N ARG A 102 -5.12 12.02 -9.34
CA ARG A 102 -6.33 12.63 -9.90
C ARG A 102 -7.58 12.29 -9.09
N LEU A 103 -7.71 11.04 -8.65
CA LEU A 103 -8.87 10.56 -7.89
C LEU A 103 -8.90 11.09 -6.45
N TYR A 104 -7.74 11.19 -5.80
CA TYR A 104 -7.66 11.45 -4.36
C TYR A 104 -6.89 12.72 -3.98
N GLY A 105 -6.13 13.32 -4.91
CA GLY A 105 -5.31 14.50 -4.61
C GLY A 105 -6.13 15.78 -4.36
N LEU A 106 -7.38 15.83 -4.82
CA LEU A 106 -8.32 16.88 -4.47
C LEU A 106 -9.18 16.40 -3.30
N GLY A 107 -9.16 17.12 -2.17
CA GLY A 107 -10.01 16.84 -1.02
C GLY A 107 -9.45 15.86 0.01
N HIS A 108 -8.32 15.20 -0.26
CA HIS A 108 -7.63 14.33 0.73
C HIS A 108 -6.16 14.72 0.91
N ASN A 109 -5.92 15.70 1.78
CA ASN A 109 -4.57 16.20 2.06
C ASN A 109 -3.64 15.16 2.72
N ASN A 110 -4.21 14.08 3.26
CA ASN A 110 -3.51 13.00 3.95
C ASN A 110 -3.28 11.76 3.06
N LYS A 111 -3.73 11.75 1.80
CA LYS A 111 -3.47 10.66 0.84
C LYS A 111 -2.44 11.12 -0.18
N LEU A 112 -1.20 10.65 0.00
CA LEU A 112 -0.08 11.01 -0.86
C LEU A 112 0.27 9.85 -1.78
N PHE A 113 0.45 10.14 -3.06
CA PHE A 113 0.82 9.15 -4.07
C PHE A 113 2.11 9.58 -4.73
N HIS A 114 3.11 8.70 -4.77
CA HIS A 114 4.43 9.00 -5.32
C HIS A 114 4.98 7.83 -6.12
N TYR A 115 5.80 8.16 -7.12
CA TYR A 115 6.62 7.15 -7.77
C TYR A 115 7.51 6.47 -6.72
N TRP A 116 7.51 5.13 -6.70
CA TRP A 116 8.35 4.34 -5.82
C TRP A 116 8.78 3.03 -6.48
N ASP A 117 10.04 2.95 -6.86
CA ASP A 117 10.63 1.70 -7.32
C ASP A 117 11.08 0.87 -6.11
N LEU A 118 10.26 -0.10 -5.68
CA LEU A 118 10.54 -0.93 -4.51
C LEU A 118 11.91 -1.65 -4.59
N VAL A 119 12.44 -1.87 -5.78
CA VAL A 119 13.73 -2.55 -5.99
C VAL A 119 14.92 -1.60 -5.77
N SER A 120 14.75 -0.30 -6.03
CA SER A 120 15.86 0.65 -6.07
C SER A 120 15.72 1.80 -5.07
N CYS A 121 14.53 2.06 -4.57
CA CYS A 121 14.27 3.11 -3.60
C CYS A 121 14.30 2.58 -2.17
N PRO A 122 14.80 3.38 -1.21
CA PRO A 122 14.79 3.00 0.19
C PRO A 122 13.36 2.83 0.68
N VAL A 123 13.18 2.22 1.86
CA VAL A 123 11.88 2.28 2.55
C VAL A 123 11.58 3.75 2.88
N PRO A 124 10.37 4.26 2.58
CA PRO A 124 10.02 5.64 2.91
C PRO A 124 9.99 5.84 4.42
N THR A 125 10.55 6.95 4.86
CA THR A 125 10.53 7.37 6.26
C THR A 125 9.72 8.65 6.39
N PHE A 126 8.77 8.66 7.32
CA PHE A 126 7.94 9.82 7.63
C PHE A 126 8.21 10.32 9.04
N THR A 127 8.35 11.64 9.19
CA THR A 127 8.42 12.29 10.49
C THR A 127 7.09 12.98 10.74
N PHE A 128 6.36 12.54 11.76
CA PHE A 128 5.18 13.23 12.23
C PHE A 128 5.63 14.29 13.25
N LYS A 129 5.23 15.55 13.08
CA LYS A 129 5.43 16.56 14.14
C LYS A 129 4.61 16.09 15.34
N ASN A 130 5.25 15.95 16.51
CA ASN A 130 4.61 15.52 17.75
C ASN A 130 3.32 16.30 18.00
N SER A 131 2.18 15.68 17.78
CA SER A 131 1.01 15.89 18.62
C SER A 131 1.15 14.90 19.77
N THR A 132 1.42 15.42 20.96
CA THR A 132 1.42 14.64 22.20
C THR A 132 0.00 14.14 22.44
N HIS A 133 -0.33 12.98 21.87
CA HIS A 133 -1.41 12.16 22.37
C HIS A 133 -0.79 11.16 23.32
N GLU A 134 -1.16 11.26 24.59
CA GLU A 134 -0.78 10.29 25.62
C GLU A 134 -1.45 8.95 25.29
N LEU A 135 -0.79 8.15 24.45
CA LEU A 135 -1.23 6.82 24.09
C LEU A 135 -0.65 5.84 25.10
N LYS A 136 -1.50 5.39 26.02
CA LYS A 136 -1.25 4.20 26.84
C LYS A 136 -1.07 2.97 25.93
N GLY A 137 0.16 2.74 25.47
CA GLY A 137 0.63 1.44 25.00
C GLY A 137 0.76 1.24 23.48
N LYS A 138 2.01 0.98 23.08
CA LYS A 138 2.47 0.23 21.89
C LYS A 138 2.15 0.82 20.51
N SER A 139 3.02 1.72 20.03
CA SER A 139 3.18 1.98 18.60
C SER A 139 4.09 0.92 17.98
N ILE A 140 3.61 0.19 16.96
CA ILE A 140 4.41 -0.70 16.12
C ILE A 140 4.36 -0.14 14.70
N ILE A 141 5.51 0.10 14.08
CA ILE A 141 5.61 0.43 12.65
C ILE A 141 5.63 -0.90 11.89
N PHE A 142 4.51 -1.29 11.29
CA PHE A 142 4.47 -2.44 10.39
C PHE A 142 4.91 -2.00 8.99
N ILE A 143 6.12 -2.39 8.60
CA ILE A 143 6.54 -2.44 7.20
C ILE A 143 6.39 -3.90 6.80
N VAL A 144 5.31 -4.24 6.09
CA VAL A 144 5.15 -5.56 5.50
C VAL A 144 5.65 -5.51 4.06
N PRO A 145 6.89 -5.93 3.76
CA PRO A 145 7.22 -6.29 2.39
C PRO A 145 6.41 -7.53 2.03
N VAL A 146 5.66 -7.46 0.92
CA VAL A 146 4.73 -8.48 0.40
C VAL A 146 5.37 -9.89 0.25
N VAL A 147 6.69 -10.00 0.38
CA VAL A 147 7.46 -11.25 0.23
C VAL A 147 7.48 -12.13 1.50
N PHE A 148 7.19 -11.61 2.71
CA PHE A 148 7.46 -12.35 3.96
C PHE A 148 6.27 -12.98 4.69
N LEU A 149 5.04 -12.90 4.16
CA LEU A 149 3.84 -13.38 4.87
C LEU A 149 3.46 -14.84 4.62
N ARG A 150 4.40 -15.72 4.26
CA ARG A 150 4.09 -17.14 4.09
C ARG A 150 4.29 -18.01 5.34
N ASN A 151 5.18 -17.63 6.26
CA ASN A 151 5.57 -18.51 7.38
C ASN A 151 5.17 -18.02 8.78
N SER A 152 5.05 -16.71 9.04
CA SER A 152 4.72 -16.24 10.41
C SER A 152 3.24 -16.36 10.77
N LEU A 153 2.33 -16.22 9.80
CA LEU A 153 0.88 -16.28 10.05
C LEU A 153 0.34 -17.71 10.28
N LYS A 154 1.06 -18.74 9.83
CA LYS A 154 0.63 -20.14 10.05
C LYS A 154 0.67 -20.53 11.53
N ASN A 155 1.64 -20.02 12.28
CA ASN A 155 1.84 -20.42 13.67
C ASN A 155 0.86 -19.74 14.64
N GLU A 156 0.39 -18.53 14.35
CA GLU A 156 -0.63 -17.87 15.19
C GLU A 156 -2.05 -18.36 14.90
N MET A 157 -2.35 -18.76 13.66
CA MET A 157 -3.67 -19.29 13.29
C MET A 157 -3.94 -20.72 13.77
N GLN A 158 -2.91 -21.57 13.94
CA GLN A 158 -3.09 -22.93 14.46
C GLN A 158 -3.47 -22.95 15.94
N THR A 159 -2.93 -22.04 16.75
CA THR A 159 -3.16 -22.00 18.20
C THR A 159 -4.55 -21.49 18.57
N GLN A 160 -5.21 -20.73 17.66
CA GLN A 160 -6.53 -20.14 17.93
C GLN A 160 -7.70 -20.96 17.35
N TYR A 161 -7.47 -21.83 16.36
CA TYR A 161 -8.54 -22.64 15.74
C TYR A 161 -8.59 -24.10 16.22
N TYR A 162 -7.60 -24.57 16.97
CA TYR A 162 -7.54 -25.95 17.52
C TYR A 162 -7.25 -25.99 19.03
N GLY A 163 -7.55 -24.91 19.76
CA GLY A 163 -7.49 -24.82 21.23
C GLY A 163 -8.88 -24.61 21.83
#